data_AF-A0A957E9D1-F1
#
_entry.id   AF-A0A957E9D1-F1
#
_cell.length_a   1.000
_cell.length_b   1.000
_cell.length_c   1.000
_cell.angle_alpha   90.00
_cell.angle_beta   90.00
_cell.angle_gamma   90.00
#
_symmetry.space_group_name_H-M   'P 1'
#
loop_
_entity.id
_entity.type
_entity.pdbx_description
1 polymer ?
#
loop_
_entity_poly.entity_id
_entity_poly.type
_entity_poly.pdbx_seq_one_letter_code
_entity_poly.pdbx_strand_id
1 'polypeptide(L)'
;LDHCLHPEFLEDQLERSLERLNLATLDVYLLHNPEYYLSWAERRPIPLDEARQTYYQRIRLAFEFLEQAVADGRIQSYGISSNTFPEPARSYTFTDLNCIWQIAQGISPNHHFRWVQLPMNLLETGAATEANLPDKQTALQFAQDHQLAVLVNRPLNAFRQESLIRLADVLPPNYPATPEEVSTAVDSCIQLESQFANEHLAGLKLDDETNQQLLDYLAVGRMLEGNWGGFGTFQNWQDVKARFILPRSQTAVEFLSNRPDLPDETALWLDAYVEAANILLAALSAFYQEQAAKRMTRILETAVSADPEWQAKTLSQTAVRALRSTAGVSSVLVGMRQQRYVLDILAELEHPITVKERTDSWQQMNEQSKQ
;
A
#
# COMPACT_ATOMS: atom_id res chain seq x y z
N LEU A 1 2.94 12.97 -13.42
CA LEU A 1 2.85 12.06 -14.57
C LEU A 1 1.46 12.23 -15.13
N ASP A 2 1.34 12.89 -16.27
CA ASP A 2 0.06 13.02 -16.94
C ASP A 2 -0.34 11.65 -17.51
N HIS A 3 -1.57 11.22 -17.25
CA HIS A 3 -2.11 9.95 -17.73
C HIS A 3 -2.67 10.14 -19.15
N CYS A 4 -2.25 9.27 -20.09
CA CYS A 4 -2.65 9.36 -21.49
C CYS A 4 -2.97 7.96 -22.04
N LEU A 5 -4.13 7.83 -22.70
CA LEU A 5 -4.54 6.63 -23.44
C LEU A 5 -4.74 6.93 -24.94
N HIS A 6 -4.19 8.04 -25.43
CA HIS A 6 -4.32 8.39 -26.84
C HIS A 6 -3.62 7.32 -27.70
N PRO A 7 -4.20 6.87 -28.83
CA PRO A 7 -3.62 5.83 -29.67
C PRO A 7 -2.16 6.10 -30.07
N GLU A 8 -1.81 7.34 -30.44
CA GLU A 8 -0.42 7.72 -30.77
C GLU A 8 0.55 7.52 -29.61
N PHE A 9 0.11 7.78 -28.38
CA PHE A 9 0.91 7.53 -27.20
C PHE A 9 1.05 6.03 -26.93
N LEU A 10 -0.04 5.27 -27.09
CA LEU A 10 -0.02 3.81 -26.92
C LEU A 10 0.91 3.13 -27.94
N GLU A 11 0.94 3.62 -29.18
CA GLU A 11 1.87 3.18 -30.23
C GLU A 11 3.33 3.34 -29.79
N ASP A 12 3.73 4.56 -29.38
CA ASP A 12 5.07 4.84 -28.86
C ASP A 12 5.42 3.95 -27.64
N GLN A 13 4.47 3.79 -26.71
CA GLN A 13 4.71 2.97 -25.52
C GLN A 13 4.85 1.48 -25.85
N LEU A 14 4.07 0.97 -26.80
CA LEU A 14 4.15 -0.42 -27.24
C LEU A 14 5.46 -0.70 -27.96
N GLU A 15 5.84 0.14 -28.94
CA GLU A 15 7.11 0.03 -29.67
C GLU A 15 8.30 0.02 -28.69
N ARG A 16 8.39 1.01 -27.82
CA ARG A 16 9.47 1.10 -26.83
C ARG A 16 9.46 -0.05 -25.83
N SER A 17 8.31 -0.65 -25.53
CA SER A 17 8.22 -1.82 -24.64
C SER A 17 8.74 -3.08 -25.32
N LEU A 18 8.37 -3.31 -26.57
CA LEU A 18 8.87 -4.41 -27.40
C LEU A 18 10.40 -4.32 -27.56
N GLU A 19 10.92 -3.13 -27.87
CA GLU A 19 12.36 -2.88 -27.98
C GLU A 19 13.10 -3.17 -26.67
N ARG A 20 12.63 -2.64 -25.54
CA ARG A 20 13.28 -2.84 -24.24
C ARG A 20 13.29 -4.29 -23.79
N LEU A 21 12.21 -5.03 -24.09
CA LEU A 21 12.09 -6.45 -23.76
C LEU A 21 12.79 -7.34 -24.79
N ASN A 22 13.21 -6.77 -25.92
CA ASN A 22 13.74 -7.49 -27.08
C ASN A 22 12.79 -8.61 -27.55
N LEU A 23 11.51 -8.27 -27.67
CA LEU A 23 10.43 -9.16 -28.10
C LEU A 23 9.76 -8.61 -29.35
N ALA A 24 9.33 -9.51 -30.24
CA ALA A 24 8.48 -9.16 -31.38
C ALA A 24 7.01 -9.04 -30.99
N THR A 25 6.58 -9.80 -29.96
CA THR A 25 5.18 -9.91 -29.55
C THR A 25 5.09 -10.00 -28.03
N LEU A 26 4.11 -9.32 -27.43
CA LEU A 26 3.71 -9.51 -26.03
C LEU A 26 2.51 -10.45 -25.95
N ASP A 27 2.48 -11.37 -24.97
CA ASP A 27 1.29 -12.20 -24.76
C ASP A 27 0.08 -11.36 -24.30
N VAL A 28 0.34 -10.36 -23.46
CA VAL A 28 -0.70 -9.51 -22.86
C VAL A 28 -0.23 -8.06 -22.74
N TYR A 29 -1.08 -7.12 -23.17
CA TYR A 29 -0.90 -5.68 -22.92
C TYR A 29 -2.04 -5.11 -22.07
N LEU A 30 -1.75 -4.44 -20.96
CA LEU A 30 -2.77 -3.88 -20.06
C LEU A 30 -2.76 -2.35 -20.11
N LEU A 31 -3.92 -1.73 -20.34
CA LEU A 31 -4.10 -0.30 -20.09
C LEU A 31 -4.01 -0.07 -18.58
N HIS A 32 -3.07 0.78 -18.17
CA HIS A 32 -2.78 1.00 -16.75
C HIS A 32 -3.60 2.15 -16.17
N ASN A 33 -4.39 1.83 -15.14
CA ASN A 33 -5.20 2.71 -14.29
C ASN A 33 -5.92 3.81 -15.08
N PRO A 34 -6.78 3.44 -16.06
CA PRO A 34 -7.51 4.42 -16.85
C PRO A 34 -8.32 5.40 -15.97
N GLU A 35 -8.75 4.97 -14.78
CA GLU A 35 -9.50 5.78 -13.80
C GLU A 35 -8.82 7.08 -13.36
N TYR A 36 -7.51 7.28 -13.60
CA TYR A 36 -6.84 8.54 -13.29
C TYR A 36 -7.46 9.74 -14.01
N TYR A 37 -8.05 9.52 -15.19
CA TYR A 37 -8.86 10.54 -15.85
C TYR A 37 -10.09 10.94 -15.01
N LEU A 38 -10.80 9.95 -14.44
CA LEU A 38 -11.96 10.22 -13.57
C LEU A 38 -11.53 10.93 -12.29
N SER A 39 -10.41 10.53 -11.67
CA SER A 39 -9.86 11.23 -10.50
C SER A 39 -9.47 12.69 -10.80
N TRP A 40 -8.98 12.96 -12.00
CA TRP A 40 -8.71 14.32 -12.45
C TRP A 40 -9.99 15.12 -12.70
N ALA A 41 -11.01 14.50 -13.31
CA ALA A 41 -12.30 15.13 -13.61
C ALA A 41 -13.09 15.48 -12.34
N GLU A 42 -13.04 14.63 -11.31
CA GLU A 42 -13.64 14.86 -10.00
C GLU A 42 -13.10 16.14 -9.34
N ARG A 43 -11.80 16.42 -9.49
CA ARG A 43 -11.15 17.62 -8.97
C ARG A 43 -11.48 18.90 -9.76
N ARG A 44 -12.09 18.78 -10.94
CA ARG A 44 -12.42 19.89 -11.86
C ARG A 44 -13.94 20.10 -12.02
N PRO A 45 -14.69 19.90 -10.95
CA PRO A 45 -16.15 19.66 -10.91
C PRO A 45 -16.85 19.28 -12.24
N ILE A 46 -16.31 18.33 -13.01
CA ILE A 46 -16.95 17.89 -14.25
C ILE A 46 -18.14 17.00 -13.89
N PRO A 47 -19.34 17.20 -14.48
CA PRO A 47 -20.48 16.30 -14.27
C PRO A 47 -20.13 14.85 -14.57
N LEU A 48 -20.57 13.92 -13.71
CA LEU A 48 -20.17 12.51 -13.79
C LEU A 48 -20.49 11.88 -15.15
N ASP A 49 -21.67 12.19 -15.72
CA ASP A 49 -22.08 11.63 -17.02
C ASP A 49 -21.16 12.10 -18.16
N GLU A 50 -20.76 13.36 -18.16
CA GLU A 50 -19.83 13.93 -19.15
C GLU A 50 -18.43 13.32 -19.01
N ALA A 51 -17.95 13.17 -17.76
CA ALA A 51 -16.69 12.51 -17.47
C ALA A 51 -16.72 11.04 -17.92
N ARG A 52 -17.79 10.29 -17.60
CA ARG A 52 -17.94 8.89 -18.02
C ARG A 52 -18.00 8.74 -19.54
N GLN A 53 -18.73 9.62 -20.25
CA GLN A 53 -18.77 9.60 -21.71
C GLN A 53 -17.36 9.76 -22.30
N THR A 54 -16.60 10.76 -21.83
CA THR A 54 -15.23 10.99 -22.30
C THR A 54 -14.30 9.83 -21.94
N TYR A 55 -14.45 9.29 -20.72
CA TYR A 55 -13.67 8.16 -20.23
C TYR A 55 -13.82 6.92 -21.11
N TYR A 56 -15.07 6.49 -21.36
CA TYR A 56 -15.36 5.32 -22.16
C TYR A 56 -15.07 5.54 -23.65
N GLN A 57 -15.19 6.77 -24.16
CA GLN A 57 -14.75 7.10 -25.51
C GLN A 57 -13.23 6.93 -25.67
N ARG A 58 -12.44 7.34 -24.67
CA ARG A 58 -10.98 7.12 -24.69
C ARG A 58 -10.62 5.64 -24.63
N ILE A 59 -11.33 4.84 -23.83
CA ILE A 59 -11.16 3.38 -23.78
C ILE A 59 -11.48 2.76 -25.14
N ARG A 60 -12.56 3.19 -25.80
CA ARG A 60 -12.93 2.71 -27.13
C ARG A 60 -11.81 2.93 -28.14
N LEU A 61 -11.30 4.15 -28.24
CA LEU A 61 -10.20 4.47 -29.16
C LEU A 61 -8.93 3.65 -28.85
N ALA A 62 -8.63 3.44 -27.56
CA ALA A 62 -7.52 2.59 -27.15
C ALA A 62 -7.75 1.12 -27.54
N PHE A 63 -8.98 0.59 -27.42
CA PHE A 63 -9.29 -0.77 -27.82
C PHE A 63 -9.24 -0.96 -29.34
N GLU A 64 -9.73 0.01 -30.13
CA GLU A 64 -9.61 -0.03 -31.60
C GLU A 64 -8.13 -0.10 -32.04
N PHE A 65 -7.26 0.68 -31.38
CA PHE A 65 -5.82 0.58 -31.56
C PHE A 65 -5.25 -0.79 -31.17
N LEU A 66 -5.62 -1.31 -29.99
CA LEU A 66 -5.10 -2.58 -29.50
C LEU A 66 -5.55 -3.77 -30.34
N GLU A 67 -6.77 -3.76 -30.90
CA GLU A 67 -7.21 -4.76 -31.88
C GLU A 67 -6.34 -4.72 -33.14
N GLN A 68 -5.94 -3.54 -33.62
CA GLN A 68 -5.00 -3.44 -34.73
C GLN A 68 -3.61 -3.99 -34.34
N ALA A 69 -3.12 -3.68 -33.13
CA ALA A 69 -1.86 -4.25 -32.64
C ALA A 69 -1.90 -5.78 -32.51
N VAL A 70 -3.07 -6.36 -32.24
CA VAL A 70 -3.28 -7.82 -32.32
C VAL A 70 -3.22 -8.32 -33.75
N ALA A 71 -3.91 -7.66 -34.67
CA ALA A 71 -3.89 -8.02 -36.09
C ALA A 71 -2.47 -7.96 -36.69
N ASP A 72 -1.66 -7.00 -36.23
CA ASP A 72 -0.25 -6.84 -36.62
C ASP A 72 0.69 -7.83 -35.91
N GLY A 73 0.18 -8.66 -35.00
CA GLY A 73 0.95 -9.67 -34.26
C GLY A 73 1.89 -9.09 -33.19
N ARG A 74 1.72 -7.82 -32.80
CA ARG A 74 2.55 -7.15 -31.79
C ARG A 74 2.13 -7.50 -30.36
N ILE A 75 0.86 -7.84 -30.17
CA ILE A 75 0.32 -8.37 -28.92
C ILE A 75 -0.63 -9.52 -29.22
N GLN A 76 -0.78 -10.52 -28.34
CA GLN A 76 -1.75 -11.61 -28.53
C GLN A 76 -3.12 -11.30 -27.93
N SER A 77 -3.15 -10.52 -26.85
CA SER A 77 -4.37 -10.12 -26.16
C SER A 77 -4.15 -8.87 -25.33
N TYR A 78 -5.23 -8.26 -24.86
CA TYR A 78 -5.14 -7.07 -24.04
C TYR A 78 -6.16 -7.04 -22.89
N GLY A 79 -6.00 -6.05 -22.02
CA GLY A 79 -6.80 -5.90 -20.82
C GLY A 79 -6.73 -4.52 -20.19
N ILE A 80 -7.35 -4.40 -19.02
CA ILE A 80 -7.31 -3.19 -18.20
C ILE A 80 -6.82 -3.57 -16.80
N SER A 81 -5.88 -2.80 -16.29
CA SER A 81 -5.53 -2.76 -14.88
C SER A 81 -6.24 -1.58 -14.23
N SER A 82 -7.24 -1.84 -13.38
CA SER A 82 -7.94 -0.79 -12.65
C SER A 82 -8.04 -1.13 -11.17
N ASN A 83 -7.71 -0.14 -10.34
CA ASN A 83 -7.91 -0.24 -8.89
C ASN A 83 -9.38 -0.11 -8.50
N THR A 84 -10.22 0.34 -9.43
CA THR A 84 -11.60 0.75 -9.16
C THR A 84 -12.64 -0.23 -9.66
N PHE A 85 -12.24 -1.36 -10.26
CA PHE A 85 -13.18 -2.46 -10.55
C PHE A 85 -13.94 -2.94 -9.31
N PRO A 86 -13.30 -3.02 -8.11
CA PRO A 86 -13.98 -3.44 -6.88
C PRO A 86 -14.77 -2.34 -6.14
N GLU A 87 -14.81 -1.11 -6.65
CA GLU A 87 -15.43 0.03 -5.96
C GLU A 87 -16.95 0.06 -6.17
N PRO A 88 -17.73 0.64 -5.23
CA PRO A 88 -19.17 0.77 -5.41
C PRO A 88 -19.54 1.53 -6.69
N ALA A 89 -20.60 1.12 -7.38
CA ALA A 89 -21.02 1.72 -8.67
C ALA A 89 -21.32 3.23 -8.60
N ARG A 90 -21.62 3.73 -7.39
CA ARG A 90 -21.82 5.15 -7.08
C ARG A 90 -20.53 5.98 -6.98
N SER A 91 -19.37 5.34 -6.92
CA SER A 91 -18.08 6.03 -6.87
C SER A 91 -17.85 6.79 -8.18
N TYR A 92 -17.38 8.03 -8.08
CA TYR A 92 -17.09 8.86 -9.25
C TYR A 92 -16.05 8.20 -10.15
N THR A 93 -15.04 7.58 -9.53
CA THR A 93 -13.92 6.93 -10.21
C THR A 93 -14.19 5.47 -10.57
N PHE A 94 -15.41 4.96 -10.35
CA PHE A 94 -15.76 3.57 -10.65
C PHE A 94 -15.55 3.25 -12.15
N THR A 95 -14.79 2.19 -12.40
CA THR A 95 -14.60 1.64 -13.75
C THR A 95 -15.56 0.47 -13.95
N ASP A 96 -16.68 0.72 -14.61
CA ASP A 96 -17.69 -0.30 -14.94
C ASP A 96 -17.15 -1.33 -15.93
N LEU A 97 -16.89 -2.55 -15.45
CA LEU A 97 -16.40 -3.66 -16.25
C LEU A 97 -17.41 -4.14 -17.30
N ASN A 98 -18.72 -4.05 -17.02
CA ASN A 98 -19.74 -4.38 -18.01
C ASN A 98 -19.71 -3.37 -19.16
N CYS A 99 -19.58 -2.07 -18.88
CA CYS A 99 -19.44 -1.06 -19.94
C CYS A 99 -18.19 -1.32 -20.81
N ILE A 100 -17.06 -1.65 -20.20
CA ILE A 100 -15.83 -2.03 -20.92
C ILE A 100 -16.05 -3.26 -21.82
N TRP A 101 -16.71 -4.28 -21.31
CA TRP A 101 -17.02 -5.48 -22.07
C TRP A 101 -17.91 -5.17 -23.28
N GLN A 102 -18.93 -4.32 -23.12
CA GLN A 102 -19.78 -3.89 -24.24
C GLN A 102 -19.00 -3.07 -25.28
N ILE A 103 -18.02 -2.26 -24.87
CA ILE A 103 -17.15 -1.54 -25.80
C ILE A 103 -16.35 -2.53 -26.65
N ALA A 104 -15.73 -3.55 -26.04
CA ALA A 104 -14.97 -4.57 -26.76
C ALA A 104 -15.85 -5.33 -27.75
N GLN A 105 -17.02 -5.82 -27.31
CA GLN A 105 -18.00 -6.48 -28.19
C GLN A 105 -18.48 -5.58 -29.33
N GLY A 106 -18.67 -4.28 -29.07
CA GLY A 106 -19.10 -3.30 -30.06
C GLY A 106 -18.03 -2.91 -31.09
N ILE A 107 -16.77 -3.30 -30.88
CA ILE A 107 -15.68 -3.14 -31.85
C ILE A 107 -15.59 -4.39 -32.74
N SER A 108 -15.58 -5.58 -32.13
CA SER A 108 -15.55 -6.85 -32.86
C SER A 108 -16.19 -7.95 -32.02
N PRO A 109 -17.03 -8.84 -32.58
CA PRO A 109 -17.53 -10.01 -31.86
C PRO A 109 -16.41 -11.00 -31.48
N ASN A 110 -15.27 -10.94 -32.18
CA ASN A 110 -14.07 -11.75 -31.92
C ASN A 110 -12.95 -10.89 -31.33
N HIS A 111 -13.29 -9.90 -30.48
CA HIS A 111 -12.31 -9.05 -29.79
C HIS A 111 -11.35 -9.85 -28.91
N HIS A 112 -10.20 -9.25 -28.57
CA HIS A 112 -9.10 -9.85 -27.81
C HIS A 112 -8.93 -9.26 -26.39
N PHE A 113 -9.93 -8.50 -25.91
CA PHE A 113 -10.04 -8.17 -24.49
C PHE A 113 -10.26 -9.43 -23.65
N ARG A 114 -9.23 -9.82 -22.87
CA ARG A 114 -9.22 -11.07 -22.10
C ARG A 114 -8.77 -10.92 -20.65
N TRP A 115 -8.22 -9.76 -20.27
CA TRP A 115 -7.56 -9.62 -18.97
C TRP A 115 -8.09 -8.44 -18.16
N VAL A 116 -8.33 -8.69 -16.87
CA VAL A 116 -8.59 -7.65 -15.88
C VAL A 116 -7.58 -7.78 -14.75
N GLN A 117 -6.96 -6.67 -14.36
CA GLN A 117 -6.15 -6.61 -13.15
C GLN A 117 -6.83 -5.72 -12.12
N LEU A 118 -6.99 -6.24 -10.90
CA LEU A 118 -7.68 -5.56 -9.80
C LEU A 118 -7.04 -5.88 -8.44
N PRO A 119 -7.23 -5.01 -7.44
CA PRO A 119 -6.80 -5.29 -6.07
C PRO A 119 -7.73 -6.31 -5.42
N MET A 120 -7.12 -7.29 -4.78
CA MET A 120 -7.84 -8.21 -3.91
C MET A 120 -6.89 -8.79 -2.86
N ASN A 121 -7.28 -8.75 -1.60
CA ASN A 121 -6.57 -9.37 -0.48
C ASN A 121 -7.51 -9.55 0.72
N LEU A 122 -6.98 -10.01 1.85
CA LEU A 122 -7.75 -10.26 3.08
C LEU A 122 -8.44 -9.00 3.66
N LEU A 123 -8.07 -7.79 3.22
CA LEU A 123 -8.65 -6.52 3.66
C LEU A 123 -9.38 -5.78 2.53
N GLU A 124 -8.88 -5.83 1.29
CA GLU A 124 -9.54 -5.34 0.08
C GLU A 124 -10.32 -6.49 -0.58
N THR A 125 -11.50 -6.81 -0.05
CA THR A 125 -12.29 -7.98 -0.49
C THR A 125 -13.25 -7.68 -1.65
N GLY A 126 -13.37 -6.40 -2.06
CA GLY A 126 -14.45 -5.91 -2.94
C GLY A 126 -14.60 -6.67 -4.26
N ALA A 127 -13.51 -7.21 -4.82
CA ALA A 127 -13.59 -7.95 -6.08
C ALA A 127 -14.48 -9.20 -5.99
N ALA A 128 -14.55 -9.79 -4.80
CA ALA A 128 -15.39 -10.95 -4.48
C ALA A 128 -16.69 -10.58 -3.74
N THR A 129 -16.84 -9.36 -3.22
CA THR A 129 -17.93 -9.00 -2.29
C THR A 129 -18.79 -7.82 -2.70
N GLU A 130 -18.28 -6.90 -3.51
CA GLU A 130 -19.02 -5.73 -3.97
C GLU A 130 -19.82 -6.07 -5.23
N ALA A 131 -21.14 -6.10 -5.09
CA ALA A 131 -22.09 -6.37 -6.15
C ALA A 131 -22.40 -5.11 -6.97
N ASN A 132 -21.41 -4.64 -7.74
CA ASN A 132 -21.44 -3.38 -8.48
C ASN A 132 -21.75 -3.53 -9.99
N LEU A 133 -21.96 -4.75 -10.47
CA LEU A 133 -22.26 -5.04 -11.88
C LEU A 133 -23.72 -5.48 -12.09
N PRO A 134 -24.20 -5.60 -13.34
CA PRO A 134 -25.55 -6.10 -13.63
C PRO A 134 -25.87 -7.42 -12.90
N ASP A 135 -27.15 -7.65 -12.63
CA ASP A 135 -27.63 -8.82 -11.88
C ASP A 135 -27.00 -8.99 -10.48
N LYS A 136 -26.46 -7.89 -9.92
CA LYS A 136 -25.77 -7.86 -8.63
C LYS A 136 -24.54 -8.77 -8.58
N GLN A 137 -23.86 -8.92 -9.72
CA GLN A 137 -22.61 -9.64 -9.79
C GLN A 137 -21.45 -8.83 -9.23
N THR A 138 -20.43 -9.55 -8.72
CA THR A 138 -19.12 -8.98 -8.39
C THR A 138 -18.19 -9.00 -9.60
N ALA A 139 -17.07 -8.28 -9.53
CA ALA A 139 -16.08 -8.28 -10.59
C ALA A 139 -15.52 -9.69 -10.90
N LEU A 140 -15.32 -10.53 -9.89
CA LEU A 140 -14.90 -11.93 -10.09
C LEU A 140 -15.96 -12.77 -10.81
N GLN A 141 -17.22 -12.67 -10.39
CA GLN A 141 -18.32 -13.43 -11.00
C GLN A 141 -18.50 -13.03 -12.47
N PHE A 142 -18.52 -11.72 -12.75
CA PHE A 142 -18.63 -11.22 -14.11
C PHE A 142 -17.46 -11.70 -14.98
N ALA A 143 -16.24 -11.70 -14.44
CA ALA A 143 -15.07 -12.19 -15.16
C ALA A 143 -15.19 -13.69 -15.49
N GLN A 144 -15.68 -14.51 -14.56
CA GLN A 144 -15.93 -15.93 -14.82
C GLN A 144 -16.96 -16.14 -15.93
N ASP A 145 -18.11 -15.46 -15.84
CA ASP A 145 -19.22 -15.58 -16.80
C ASP A 145 -18.79 -15.24 -18.23
N HIS A 146 -17.85 -14.29 -18.36
CA HIS A 146 -17.33 -13.81 -19.64
C HIS A 146 -15.95 -14.38 -20.02
N GLN A 147 -15.46 -15.37 -19.27
CA GLN A 147 -14.16 -16.02 -19.50
C GLN A 147 -12.97 -15.04 -19.55
N LEU A 148 -13.03 -13.98 -18.72
CA LEU A 148 -11.94 -13.05 -18.50
C LEU A 148 -10.97 -13.60 -17.46
N ALA A 149 -9.68 -13.50 -17.74
CA ALA A 149 -8.64 -13.83 -16.79
C ALA A 149 -8.45 -12.69 -15.79
N VAL A 150 -8.42 -13.02 -14.50
CA VAL A 150 -8.25 -12.06 -13.41
C VAL A 150 -6.83 -12.14 -12.85
N LEU A 151 -6.13 -11.02 -12.93
CA LEU A 151 -4.85 -10.79 -12.29
C LEU A 151 -5.07 -10.01 -10.98
N VAL A 152 -4.86 -10.65 -9.85
CA VAL A 152 -4.94 -9.98 -8.56
C VAL A 152 -3.63 -9.23 -8.28
N ASN A 153 -3.71 -7.92 -8.06
CA ASN A 153 -2.59 -7.14 -7.54
C ASN A 153 -2.80 -6.81 -6.05
N ARG A 154 -1.76 -6.27 -5.41
CA ARG A 154 -1.74 -5.96 -3.96
C ARG A 154 -2.12 -7.14 -3.03
N PRO A 155 -1.71 -8.40 -3.29
CA PRO A 155 -2.09 -9.53 -2.44
C PRO A 155 -1.58 -9.40 -0.99
N LEU A 156 -0.46 -8.69 -0.80
CA LEU A 156 0.21 -8.54 0.50
C LEU A 156 0.32 -7.08 0.99
N ASN A 157 -0.21 -6.12 0.23
CA ASN A 157 -0.05 -4.69 0.52
C ASN A 157 -1.41 -4.01 0.39
N ALA A 158 -2.23 -4.13 1.43
CA ALA A 158 -3.58 -3.62 1.42
C ALA A 158 -3.63 -2.10 1.59
N PHE A 159 -4.52 -1.43 0.86
CA PHE A 159 -4.88 -0.04 1.15
C PHE A 159 -6.17 0.02 1.98
N ARG A 160 -6.13 0.69 3.12
CA ARG A 160 -7.31 0.96 3.96
C ARG A 160 -7.20 2.35 4.56
N GLN A 161 -8.23 3.19 4.37
CA GLN A 161 -8.28 4.56 4.91
C GLN A 161 -6.98 5.34 4.67
N GLU A 162 -6.51 5.37 3.41
CA GLU A 162 -5.27 6.03 2.96
C GLU A 162 -3.97 5.47 3.57
N SER A 163 -4.05 4.40 4.37
CA SER A 163 -2.90 3.74 4.98
C SER A 163 -2.57 2.42 4.29
N LEU A 164 -1.28 2.18 4.08
CA LEU A 164 -0.77 0.91 3.58
C LEU A 164 -0.59 -0.07 4.74
N ILE A 165 -1.28 -1.21 4.67
CA ILE A 165 -1.16 -2.32 5.62
C ILE A 165 -0.51 -3.50 4.91
N ARG A 166 0.67 -3.91 5.39
CA ARG A 166 1.37 -5.07 4.86
C ARG A 166 0.87 -6.35 5.52
N LEU A 167 0.38 -7.30 4.73
CA LEU A 167 -0.06 -8.64 5.16
C LEU A 167 1.14 -9.59 5.16
N ALA A 168 2.07 -9.37 6.08
CA ALA A 168 3.22 -10.22 6.31
C ALA A 168 3.51 -10.29 7.81
N ASP A 169 4.14 -11.36 8.25
CA ASP A 169 4.42 -11.54 9.67
C ASP A 169 5.29 -10.40 10.22
N VAL A 170 4.83 -9.84 11.32
CA VAL A 170 5.59 -8.92 12.16
C VAL A 170 5.88 -9.68 13.44
N LEU A 171 7.16 -9.95 13.70
CA LEU A 171 7.56 -10.55 14.98
C LEU A 171 7.24 -9.55 16.10
N PRO A 172 6.66 -9.98 17.23
CA PRO A 172 6.47 -9.12 18.37
C PRO A 172 7.84 -8.64 18.90
N PRO A 173 7.90 -7.46 19.55
CA PRO A 173 9.13 -7.03 20.21
C PRO A 173 9.47 -7.98 21.38
N ASN A 174 10.76 -8.15 21.67
CA ASN A 174 11.20 -8.92 22.84
C ASN A 174 10.67 -8.33 24.15
N TYR A 175 10.53 -6.99 24.19
CA TYR A 175 10.01 -6.22 25.31
C TYR A 175 8.94 -5.26 24.77
N PRO A 176 7.65 -5.62 24.84
CA PRO A 176 6.59 -4.72 24.43
C PRO A 176 6.51 -3.53 25.38
N ALA A 177 6.27 -2.35 24.82
CA ALA A 177 6.05 -1.15 25.60
C ALA A 177 4.54 -0.86 25.74
N THR A 178 4.14 -0.44 26.92
CA THR A 178 2.80 0.04 27.25
C THR A 178 2.66 1.53 26.93
N PRO A 179 1.42 2.04 26.78
CA PRO A 179 1.17 3.48 26.66
C PRO A 179 1.80 4.31 27.79
N GLU A 180 1.79 3.78 29.02
CA GLU A 180 2.34 4.45 30.21
C GLU A 180 3.87 4.54 30.15
N GLU A 181 4.55 3.48 29.74
CA GLU A 181 6.01 3.47 29.54
C GLU A 181 6.42 4.45 28.43
N VAL A 182 5.66 4.49 27.33
CA VAL A 182 5.89 5.46 26.26
C VAL A 182 5.71 6.90 26.77
N SER A 183 4.62 7.19 27.48
CA SER A 183 4.36 8.52 28.05
C SER A 183 5.48 8.92 29.01
N THR A 184 5.92 8.01 29.88
CA THR A 184 7.01 8.26 30.83
C THR A 184 8.33 8.57 30.11
N ALA A 185 8.63 7.88 29.02
CA ALA A 185 9.81 8.14 28.20
C ALA A 185 9.73 9.49 27.47
N VAL A 186 8.53 9.89 27.01
CA VAL A 186 8.27 11.22 26.43
C VAL A 186 8.54 12.30 27.48
N ASP A 187 7.94 12.17 28.66
CA ASP A 187 8.07 13.14 29.76
C ASP A 187 9.53 13.30 30.20
N SER A 188 10.28 12.20 30.27
CA SER A 188 11.71 12.20 30.60
C SER A 188 12.54 12.99 29.57
N CYS A 189 12.24 12.84 28.28
CA CYS A 189 12.90 13.63 27.22
C CYS A 189 12.53 15.11 27.31
N ILE A 190 11.24 15.44 27.53
CA ILE A 190 10.76 16.82 27.66
C ILE A 190 11.44 17.52 28.85
N GLN A 191 11.62 16.81 29.96
CA GLN A 191 12.34 17.34 31.12
C GLN A 191 13.78 17.70 30.78
N LEU A 192 14.52 16.81 30.11
CA LEU A 192 15.90 17.07 29.69
C LEU A 192 15.99 18.18 28.64
N GLU A 193 15.06 18.25 27.70
CA GLU A 193 14.96 19.33 26.72
C GLU A 193 14.70 20.69 27.37
N SER A 194 13.88 20.71 28.42
CA SER A 194 13.61 21.92 29.19
C SER A 194 14.83 22.33 30.01
N GLN A 195 15.55 21.35 30.58
CA GLN A 195 16.80 21.59 31.28
C GLN A 195 17.85 22.22 30.36
N PHE A 196 18.02 21.70 29.15
CA PHE A 196 18.95 22.26 28.17
C PHE A 196 18.67 23.71 27.85
N ALA A 197 17.41 24.04 27.57
CA ALA A 197 16.99 25.40 27.23
C ALA A 197 17.24 26.40 28.37
N ASN A 198 17.04 25.97 29.62
CA ASN A 198 17.11 26.86 30.78
C ASN A 198 18.52 26.96 31.40
N GLU A 199 19.29 25.86 31.39
CA GLU A 199 20.52 25.74 32.19
C GLU A 199 21.78 25.66 31.32
N HIS A 200 21.72 25.07 30.12
CA HIS A 200 22.91 24.80 29.32
C HIS A 200 23.06 25.74 28.12
N LEU A 201 21.97 26.14 27.47
CA LEU A 201 22.00 26.93 26.23
C LEU A 201 22.79 28.24 26.37
N ALA A 202 22.57 28.99 27.45
CA ALA A 202 23.25 30.25 27.70
C ALA A 202 24.78 30.10 27.85
N GLY A 203 25.25 28.93 28.29
CA GLY A 203 26.67 28.63 28.46
C GLY A 203 27.43 28.46 27.14
N LEU A 204 26.74 28.14 26.04
CA LEU A 204 27.35 27.81 24.74
C LEU A 204 27.75 29.04 23.91
N LYS A 205 27.25 30.23 24.25
CA LYS A 205 27.57 31.52 23.58
C LYS A 205 27.43 31.47 22.05
N LEU A 206 26.37 30.87 21.56
CA LEU A 206 26.04 30.80 20.13
C LEU A 206 25.20 32.01 19.70
N ASP A 207 25.11 32.23 18.39
CA ASP A 207 24.15 33.16 17.82
C ASP A 207 22.71 32.63 17.96
N ASP A 208 21.74 33.55 17.83
CA ASP A 208 20.32 33.26 18.04
C ASP A 208 19.77 32.21 17.06
N GLU A 209 20.26 32.18 15.81
CA GLU A 209 19.82 31.23 14.79
C GLU A 209 20.27 29.80 15.15
N THR A 210 21.55 29.64 15.50
CA THR A 210 22.10 28.35 15.94
C THR A 210 21.42 27.86 17.23
N ASN A 211 21.15 28.76 18.19
CA ASN A 211 20.43 28.42 19.42
C ASN A 211 19.04 27.86 19.13
N GLN A 212 18.27 28.52 18.26
CA GLN A 212 16.93 28.07 17.91
C GLN A 212 16.98 26.72 17.17
N GLN A 213 17.93 26.54 16.25
CA GLN A 213 18.08 25.28 15.52
C GLN A 213 18.40 24.10 16.44
N LEU A 214 19.25 24.29 17.45
CA LEU A 214 19.55 23.25 18.45
C LEU A 214 18.33 22.90 19.29
N LEU A 215 17.57 23.89 19.74
CA LEU A 215 16.33 23.64 20.47
C LEU A 215 15.35 22.82 19.63
N ASP A 216 15.18 23.16 18.36
CA ASP A 216 14.27 22.46 17.45
C ASP A 216 14.73 21.02 17.17
N TYR A 217 16.04 20.79 17.04
CA TYR A 217 16.58 19.47 16.72
C TYR A 217 16.63 18.53 17.93
N LEU A 218 16.76 19.09 19.14
CA LEU A 218 16.73 18.34 20.40
C LEU A 218 15.31 18.13 20.93
N ALA A 219 14.30 18.86 20.43
CA ALA A 219 12.89 18.80 20.88
C ALA A 219 12.14 17.51 20.46
N VAL A 220 12.74 16.34 20.61
CA VAL A 220 12.16 15.04 20.21
C VAL A 220 10.95 14.68 21.07
N GLY A 221 11.07 14.80 22.39
CA GLY A 221 10.02 14.61 23.38
C GLY A 221 8.87 15.58 23.15
N ARG A 222 9.15 16.89 23.04
CA ARG A 222 8.11 17.90 22.74
C ARG A 222 7.40 17.66 21.41
N MET A 223 8.12 17.22 20.38
CA MET A 223 7.50 16.86 19.09
C MET A 223 6.52 15.69 19.23
N LEU A 224 6.81 14.74 20.12
CA LEU A 224 6.02 13.53 20.34
C LEU A 224 4.93 13.71 21.40
N GLU A 225 5.00 14.77 22.20
CA GLU A 225 3.98 15.14 23.18
C GLU A 225 2.60 15.24 22.54
N GLY A 226 1.62 14.50 23.08
CA GLY A 226 0.24 14.46 22.59
C GLY A 226 0.03 13.80 21.21
N ASN A 227 1.09 13.56 20.44
CA ASN A 227 1.00 13.11 19.04
C ASN A 227 1.60 11.72 18.79
N TRP A 228 2.28 11.13 19.78
CA TRP A 228 3.00 9.88 19.59
C TRP A 228 2.10 8.69 19.22
N GLY A 229 0.79 8.74 19.51
CA GLY A 229 -0.22 7.74 19.08
C GLY A 229 -0.75 7.94 17.65
N GLY A 230 -0.36 9.03 16.98
CA GLY A 230 -0.91 9.46 15.69
C GLY A 230 -0.23 8.90 14.44
N PHE A 231 0.79 8.03 14.57
CA PHE A 231 1.54 7.54 13.40
C PHE A 231 0.82 6.43 12.62
N GLY A 232 -0.24 5.83 13.15
CA GLY A 232 -1.09 4.86 12.46
C GLY A 232 -0.47 3.48 12.24
N THR A 233 0.65 3.36 11.53
CA THR A 233 1.31 2.07 11.25
C THR A 233 2.77 2.04 11.71
N PHE A 234 3.26 0.84 12.03
CA PHE A 234 4.67 0.63 12.36
C PHE A 234 5.62 1.10 11.25
N GLN A 235 5.27 0.89 9.97
CA GLN A 235 6.09 1.36 8.86
C GLN A 235 6.16 2.88 8.81
N ASN A 236 5.03 3.57 8.96
CA ASN A 236 5.00 5.03 8.99
C ASN A 236 5.85 5.58 10.16
N TRP A 237 5.76 4.95 11.34
CA TRP A 237 6.64 5.28 12.45
C TRP A 237 8.13 5.10 12.11
N GLN A 238 8.52 3.96 11.53
CA GLN A 238 9.92 3.73 11.12
C GLN A 238 10.40 4.78 10.10
N ASP A 239 9.54 5.16 9.15
CA ASP A 239 9.86 6.16 8.15
C ASP A 239 10.04 7.56 8.75
N VAL A 240 9.14 7.99 9.65
CA VAL A 240 9.27 9.26 10.39
C VAL A 240 10.54 9.25 11.25
N LYS A 241 10.78 8.17 11.99
CA LYS A 241 11.98 8.02 12.81
C LYS A 241 13.25 8.15 11.98
N ALA A 242 13.34 7.43 10.86
CA ALA A 242 14.56 7.39 10.04
C ALA A 242 14.80 8.64 9.20
N ARG A 243 13.73 9.29 8.71
CA ARG A 243 13.85 10.44 7.78
C ARG A 243 13.80 11.79 8.47
N PHE A 244 13.22 11.87 9.66
CA PHE A 244 12.94 13.14 10.32
C PHE A 244 13.59 13.24 11.69
N ILE A 245 13.32 12.28 12.58
CA ILE A 245 13.75 12.37 13.98
C ILE A 245 15.26 12.11 14.10
N LEU A 246 15.72 10.92 13.68
CA LEU A 246 17.12 10.50 13.86
C LEU A 246 18.13 11.47 13.22
N PRO A 247 17.97 11.94 11.96
CA PRO A 247 18.95 12.82 11.36
C PRO A 247 19.12 14.15 12.11
N ARG A 248 18.03 14.70 12.65
CA ARG A 248 18.05 15.97 13.39
C ARG A 248 18.69 15.82 14.75
N SER A 249 18.28 14.80 15.50
CA SER A 249 18.86 14.51 16.81
C SER A 249 20.34 14.20 16.68
N GLN A 250 20.75 13.40 15.69
CA GLN A 250 22.16 13.11 15.42
C GLN A 250 22.95 14.37 15.07
N THR A 251 22.40 15.24 14.21
CA THR A 251 23.06 16.51 13.86
C THR A 251 23.31 17.39 15.09
N ALA A 252 22.31 17.51 15.98
CA ALA A 252 22.47 18.31 17.21
C ALA A 252 23.44 17.68 18.20
N VAL A 253 23.37 16.36 18.39
CA VAL A 253 24.29 15.62 19.26
C VAL A 253 25.72 15.71 18.74
N GLU A 254 25.96 15.47 17.45
CA GLU A 254 27.28 15.59 16.83
C GLU A 254 27.82 17.02 16.91
N PHE A 255 26.96 18.02 16.73
CA PHE A 255 27.36 19.42 16.90
C PHE A 255 27.87 19.67 18.33
N LEU A 256 27.14 19.23 19.36
CA LEU A 256 27.52 19.44 20.75
C LEU A 256 28.75 18.62 21.14
N SER A 257 28.81 17.33 20.79
CA SER A 257 29.92 16.43 21.14
C SER A 257 31.25 16.83 20.52
N ASN A 258 31.25 17.46 19.34
CA ASN A 258 32.49 17.89 18.68
C ASN A 258 33.00 19.25 19.15
N ARG A 259 32.32 19.90 20.10
CA ARG A 259 32.78 21.18 20.64
C ARG A 259 33.95 20.98 21.60
N PRO A 260 35.10 21.64 21.36
CA PRO A 260 36.27 21.54 22.25
C PRO A 260 36.07 22.28 23.58
N ASP A 261 35.08 23.16 23.68
CA ASP A 261 34.78 24.03 24.82
C ASP A 261 33.45 23.66 25.53
N LEU A 262 32.94 22.44 25.32
CA LEU A 262 31.70 22.00 25.95
C LEU A 262 31.88 21.90 27.49
N PRO A 263 31.03 22.55 28.30
CA PRO A 263 31.08 22.41 29.75
C PRO A 263 30.81 20.96 30.20
N ASP A 264 31.51 20.48 31.22
CA ASP A 264 31.36 19.10 31.74
C ASP A 264 29.91 18.77 32.14
N GLU A 265 29.20 19.73 32.75
CA GLU A 265 27.78 19.58 33.10
C GLU A 265 26.89 19.37 31.86
N THR A 266 27.18 20.09 30.76
CA THR A 266 26.46 19.94 29.50
C THR A 266 26.82 18.63 28.79
N ALA A 267 28.06 18.16 28.92
CA ALA A 267 28.45 16.84 28.43
C ALA A 267 27.70 15.72 29.15
N LEU A 268 27.61 15.77 30.48
CA LEU A 268 26.82 14.82 31.28
C LEU A 268 25.33 14.86 30.94
N TRP A 269 24.78 16.06 30.75
CA TRP A 269 23.40 16.22 30.27
C TRP A 269 23.21 15.59 28.90
N LEU A 270 24.16 15.78 27.97
CA LEU A 270 24.07 15.26 26.61
C LEU A 270 24.02 13.73 26.61
N ASP A 271 24.85 13.08 27.44
CA ASP A 271 24.82 11.62 27.62
C ASP A 271 23.45 11.15 28.13
N ALA A 272 22.91 11.81 29.16
CA ALA A 272 21.59 11.50 29.72
C ALA A 272 20.45 11.73 28.70
N TYR A 273 20.54 12.79 27.91
CA TYR A 273 19.58 13.09 26.83
C TYR A 273 19.63 12.03 25.73
N VAL A 274 20.83 11.65 25.28
CA VAL A 274 20.99 10.60 24.25
C VAL A 274 20.42 9.27 24.75
N GLU A 275 20.67 8.91 26.01
CA GLU A 275 20.09 7.72 26.64
C GLU A 275 18.56 7.79 26.67
N ALA A 276 17.99 8.89 27.18
CA ALA A 276 16.55 9.09 27.26
C ALA A 276 15.88 9.07 25.87
N ALA A 277 16.47 9.73 24.88
CA ALA A 277 15.97 9.74 23.50
C ALA A 277 15.99 8.34 22.88
N ASN A 278 17.06 7.56 23.12
CA ASN A 278 17.13 6.17 22.66
C ASN A 278 16.07 5.29 23.32
N ILE A 279 15.84 5.45 24.63
CA ILE A 279 14.77 4.75 25.37
C ILE A 279 13.41 5.10 24.78
N LEU A 280 13.12 6.38 24.55
CA LEU A 280 11.88 6.84 23.94
C LEU A 280 11.65 6.24 22.55
N LEU A 281 12.64 6.33 21.66
CA LEU A 281 12.52 5.80 20.30
C LEU A 281 12.39 4.26 20.28
N ALA A 282 13.02 3.56 21.22
CA ALA A 282 12.89 2.12 21.40
C ALA A 282 11.50 1.74 21.92
N ALA A 283 11.00 2.43 22.96
CA ALA A 283 9.68 2.20 23.53
C ALA A 283 8.57 2.42 22.48
N LEU A 284 8.64 3.52 21.73
CA LEU A 284 7.70 3.78 20.63
C LEU A 284 7.78 2.72 19.53
N SER A 285 8.99 2.32 19.15
CA SER A 285 9.17 1.24 18.16
C SER A 285 8.55 -0.07 18.64
N ALA A 286 8.76 -0.44 19.91
CA ALA A 286 8.19 -1.64 20.50
C ALA A 286 6.65 -1.57 20.58
N PHE A 287 6.10 -0.42 21.00
CA PHE A 287 4.65 -0.20 21.05
C PHE A 287 3.99 -0.40 19.69
N TYR A 288 4.48 0.27 18.64
CA TYR A 288 3.93 0.13 17.29
C TYR A 288 4.16 -1.25 16.69
N GLN A 289 5.29 -1.90 17.02
CA GLN A 289 5.57 -3.27 16.58
C GLN A 289 4.59 -4.27 17.21
N GLU A 290 4.32 -4.14 18.50
CA GLU A 290 3.36 -4.97 19.22
C GLU A 290 1.93 -4.80 18.67
N GLN A 291 1.51 -3.55 18.42
CA GLN A 291 0.21 -3.31 17.77
C GLN A 291 0.13 -3.93 16.37
N ALA A 292 1.19 -3.80 15.59
CA ALA A 292 1.25 -4.40 14.26
C ALA A 292 1.15 -5.93 14.34
N ALA A 293 1.89 -6.57 15.27
CA ALA A 293 1.83 -8.01 15.49
C ALA A 293 0.43 -8.48 15.89
N LYS A 294 -0.20 -7.84 16.89
CA LYS A 294 -1.59 -8.15 17.31
C LYS A 294 -2.59 -8.03 16.16
N ARG A 295 -2.45 -6.99 15.34
CA ARG A 295 -3.31 -6.80 14.17
C ARG A 295 -3.11 -7.92 13.14
N MET A 296 -1.87 -8.35 12.88
CA MET A 296 -1.61 -9.46 11.96
C MET A 296 -2.21 -10.77 12.48
N THR A 297 -2.08 -11.06 13.77
CA THR A 297 -2.71 -12.23 14.40
C THR A 297 -4.23 -12.20 14.25
N ARG A 298 -4.87 -11.05 14.52
CA ARG A 298 -6.33 -10.92 14.35
C ARG A 298 -6.77 -11.15 12.90
N ILE A 299 -6.02 -10.63 11.91
CA ILE A 299 -6.33 -10.87 10.49
C ILE A 299 -6.21 -12.36 10.15
N LEU A 300 -5.17 -13.04 10.66
CA LEU A 300 -4.98 -14.47 10.47
C LEU A 300 -6.14 -15.27 11.09
N GLU A 301 -6.52 -14.97 12.33
CA GLU A 301 -7.64 -15.62 13.02
C GLU A 301 -8.96 -15.41 12.28
N THR A 302 -9.22 -14.19 11.81
CA THR A 302 -10.39 -13.87 10.98
C THR A 302 -10.37 -14.65 9.66
N ALA A 303 -9.23 -14.75 8.98
CA ALA A 303 -9.10 -15.53 7.74
C ALA A 303 -9.36 -17.02 7.97
N VAL A 304 -8.78 -17.60 9.01
CA VAL A 304 -8.98 -19.03 9.34
C VAL A 304 -10.42 -19.29 9.81
N SER A 305 -11.04 -18.33 10.52
CA SER A 305 -12.44 -18.42 10.93
C SER A 305 -13.41 -18.29 9.75
N ALA A 306 -13.07 -17.51 8.73
CA ALA A 306 -13.84 -17.38 7.51
C ALA A 306 -13.70 -18.63 6.64
N ASP A 307 -12.49 -19.18 6.56
CA ASP A 307 -12.23 -20.42 5.84
C ASP A 307 -11.05 -21.19 6.42
N PRO A 308 -11.30 -22.34 7.08
CA PRO A 308 -10.23 -23.15 7.66
C PRO A 308 -9.21 -23.65 6.62
N GLU A 309 -9.59 -23.78 5.34
CA GLU A 309 -8.66 -24.23 4.29
C GLU A 309 -7.59 -23.17 3.95
N TRP A 310 -7.78 -21.91 4.36
CA TRP A 310 -6.79 -20.84 4.15
C TRP A 310 -5.65 -20.87 5.16
N GLN A 311 -5.75 -21.65 6.23
CA GLN A 311 -4.73 -21.72 7.28
C GLN A 311 -3.38 -22.19 6.71
N ALA A 312 -2.36 -21.34 6.84
CA ALA A 312 -0.98 -21.63 6.45
C ALA A 312 0.00 -21.24 7.57
N LYS A 313 1.30 -21.37 7.32
CA LYS A 313 2.33 -21.14 8.35
C LYS A 313 2.49 -19.65 8.69
N THR A 314 2.34 -18.79 7.71
CA THR A 314 2.52 -17.33 7.83
C THR A 314 1.28 -16.62 7.29
N LEU A 315 1.07 -15.36 7.70
CA LEU A 315 -0.04 -14.55 7.18
C LEU A 315 0.08 -14.33 5.67
N SER A 316 1.30 -14.17 5.14
CA SER A 316 1.55 -14.02 3.71
C SER A 316 1.14 -15.26 2.92
N GLN A 317 1.46 -16.46 3.44
CA GLN A 317 1.01 -17.70 2.83
C GLN A 317 -0.51 -17.85 2.90
N THR A 318 -1.14 -17.53 4.04
CA THR A 318 -2.60 -17.56 4.17
C THR A 318 -3.28 -16.59 3.19
N ALA A 319 -2.77 -15.37 3.04
CA ALA A 319 -3.31 -14.40 2.10
C ALA A 319 -3.19 -14.88 0.64
N VAL A 320 -2.05 -15.43 0.24
CA VAL A 320 -1.86 -15.98 -1.11
C VAL A 320 -2.71 -17.23 -1.32
N ARG A 321 -2.82 -18.10 -0.32
CA ARG A 321 -3.66 -19.31 -0.37
C ARG A 321 -5.13 -18.97 -0.57
N ALA A 322 -5.62 -17.97 0.16
CA ALA A 322 -6.99 -17.49 0.01
C ALA A 322 -7.29 -17.07 -1.43
N LEU A 323 -6.40 -16.28 -2.03
CA LEU A 323 -6.56 -15.80 -3.41
C LEU A 323 -6.43 -16.92 -4.43
N ARG A 324 -5.37 -17.74 -4.38
CA ARG A 324 -5.13 -18.80 -5.38
C ARG A 324 -6.19 -19.91 -5.35
N SER A 325 -6.85 -20.11 -4.21
CA SER A 325 -7.90 -21.13 -4.04
C SER A 325 -9.31 -20.61 -4.30
N THR A 326 -9.45 -19.34 -4.66
CA THR A 326 -10.74 -18.72 -5.00
C THR A 326 -10.99 -18.83 -6.50
N ALA A 327 -12.13 -19.40 -6.87
CA ALA A 327 -12.56 -19.47 -8.26
C ALA A 327 -12.69 -18.09 -8.89
N GLY A 328 -12.33 -17.98 -10.17
CA GLY A 328 -12.29 -16.71 -10.91
C GLY A 328 -10.96 -15.96 -10.79
N VAL A 329 -10.12 -16.23 -9.78
CA VAL A 329 -8.75 -15.72 -9.74
C VAL A 329 -7.86 -16.55 -10.66
N SER A 330 -7.29 -15.93 -11.69
CA SER A 330 -6.42 -16.62 -12.65
C SER A 330 -4.95 -16.55 -12.25
N SER A 331 -4.50 -15.42 -11.71
CA SER A 331 -3.13 -15.24 -11.24
C SER A 331 -3.04 -14.22 -10.11
N VAL A 332 -2.05 -14.39 -9.23
CA VAL A 332 -1.79 -13.51 -8.09
C VAL A 332 -0.40 -12.89 -8.24
N LEU A 333 -0.35 -11.56 -8.39
CA LEU A 333 0.87 -10.81 -8.63
C LEU A 333 1.55 -10.44 -7.30
N VAL A 334 2.55 -11.23 -6.90
CA VAL A 334 3.29 -10.99 -5.66
C VAL A 334 4.55 -10.16 -5.92
N GLY A 335 4.51 -8.87 -5.58
CA GLY A 335 5.67 -7.98 -5.67
C GLY A 335 6.66 -8.23 -4.54
N MET A 336 7.77 -8.93 -4.82
CA MET A 336 8.77 -9.32 -3.83
C MET A 336 10.12 -8.66 -4.09
N ARG A 337 10.73 -8.10 -3.04
CA ARG A 337 12.06 -7.44 -3.10
C ARG A 337 13.11 -8.07 -2.18
N GLN A 338 12.73 -9.04 -1.35
CA GLN A 338 13.63 -9.70 -0.40
C GLN A 338 13.55 -11.21 -0.57
N GLN A 339 14.72 -11.86 -0.60
CA GLN A 339 14.83 -13.30 -0.81
C GLN A 339 13.99 -14.12 0.18
N ARG A 340 13.94 -13.71 1.45
CA ARG A 340 13.11 -14.38 2.48
C ARG A 340 11.63 -14.48 2.09
N TYR A 341 11.07 -13.44 1.44
CA TYR A 341 9.67 -13.45 1.01
C TYR A 341 9.46 -14.32 -0.22
N VAL A 342 10.45 -14.36 -1.12
CA VAL A 342 10.42 -15.27 -2.27
C VAL A 342 10.36 -16.72 -1.79
N LEU A 343 11.23 -17.10 -0.84
CA LEU A 343 11.24 -18.44 -0.27
C LEU A 343 9.93 -18.78 0.46
N ASP A 344 9.35 -17.82 1.20
CA ASP A 344 8.07 -18.00 1.90
C ASP A 344 6.92 -18.32 0.93
N ILE A 345 6.82 -17.58 -0.18
CA ILE A 345 5.75 -17.80 -1.17
C ILE A 345 6.02 -19.04 -2.01
N LEU A 346 7.27 -19.34 -2.38
CA LEU A 346 7.60 -20.58 -3.08
C LEU A 346 7.21 -21.82 -2.26
N ALA A 347 7.43 -21.79 -0.94
CA ALA A 347 7.00 -22.87 -0.05
C ALA A 347 5.47 -23.04 -0.06
N GLU A 348 4.70 -21.95 -0.11
CA GLU A 348 3.24 -22.04 -0.28
C GLU A 348 2.84 -22.63 -1.64
N LEU A 349 3.53 -22.26 -2.72
CA LEU A 349 3.18 -22.75 -4.07
C LEU A 349 3.32 -24.27 -4.21
N GLU A 350 4.22 -24.90 -3.45
CA GLU A 350 4.36 -26.37 -3.37
C GLU A 350 3.14 -27.06 -2.74
N HIS A 351 2.32 -26.34 -1.98
CA HIS A 351 1.11 -26.89 -1.39
C HIS A 351 0.00 -26.98 -2.44
N PRO A 352 -0.61 -28.16 -2.63
CA PRO A 352 -1.75 -28.30 -3.52
C PRO A 352 -2.96 -27.59 -2.94
N ILE A 353 -3.73 -26.95 -3.80
CA ILE A 353 -4.95 -26.23 -3.44
C ILE A 353 -6.10 -26.69 -4.33
N THR A 354 -7.29 -26.70 -3.75
CA THR A 354 -8.53 -26.91 -4.51
C THR A 354 -9.17 -25.55 -4.76
N VAL A 355 -9.35 -25.20 -6.03
CA VAL A 355 -10.07 -24.00 -6.44
C VAL A 355 -11.56 -24.22 -6.24
N LYS A 356 -12.22 -23.33 -5.49
CA LYS A 356 -13.65 -23.40 -5.17
C LYS A 356 -14.27 -22.02 -5.18
N GLU A 357 -15.59 -21.99 -5.31
CA GLU A 357 -16.37 -20.79 -4.97
C GLU A 357 -16.22 -20.51 -3.48
N ARG A 358 -15.81 -19.29 -3.12
CA ARG A 358 -15.56 -18.86 -1.73
C ARG A 358 -16.28 -17.55 -1.41
N THR A 359 -17.41 -17.28 -2.07
CA THR A 359 -18.19 -16.05 -1.90
C THR A 359 -18.54 -15.81 -0.44
N ASP A 360 -19.04 -16.83 0.27
CA ASP A 360 -19.42 -16.72 1.69
C ASP A 360 -18.20 -16.42 2.58
N SER A 361 -17.07 -17.10 2.35
CA SER A 361 -15.82 -16.86 3.08
C SER A 361 -15.33 -15.42 2.89
N TRP A 362 -15.38 -14.90 1.66
CA TRP A 362 -14.99 -13.51 1.39
C TRP A 362 -15.98 -12.49 1.97
N GLN A 363 -17.29 -12.79 1.99
CA GLN A 363 -18.27 -11.93 2.66
C GLN A 363 -18.03 -11.88 4.17
N GLN A 364 -17.76 -13.03 4.80
CA GLN A 364 -17.41 -13.08 6.22
C GLN A 364 -16.14 -12.27 6.52
N MET A 365 -15.12 -12.33 5.65
CA MET A 365 -13.93 -11.47 5.76
C MET A 365 -14.28 -9.98 5.67
N ASN A 366 -15.14 -9.59 4.72
CA ASN A 366 -15.57 -8.20 4.55
C ASN A 366 -16.30 -7.67 5.80
N GLU A 367 -17.22 -8.46 6.35
CA GLU A 367 -17.98 -8.09 7.55
C GLU A 367 -17.08 -7.92 8.78
N GLN A 368 -16.14 -8.86 8.99
CA GLN A 368 -15.22 -8.79 10.12
C GLN A 368 -14.18 -7.69 9.98
N SER A 369 -13.79 -7.33 8.74
CA SER A 369 -12.89 -6.21 8.48
C SER A 369 -13.50 -4.84 8.75
N LYS A 370 -14.83 -4.72 8.85
CA LYS A 370 -15.54 -3.47 9.21
C LYS A 370 -15.59 -3.24 10.73
N GLN A 371 -15.33 -4.28 11.52
CA GLN A 371 -15.15 -4.26 12.98
C GLN A 371 -13.68 -4.11 13.38
#